data_AF-A0A418GRD0-F1
#
_entry.id   AF-A0A418GRD0-F1
#
_cell.length_a   1.000
_cell.length_b   1.000
_cell.length_c   1.000
_cell.angle_alpha   90.00
_cell.angle_beta   90.00
_cell.angle_gamma   90.00
#
_symmetry.space_group_name_H-M   'P 1'
#
loop_
_entity.id
_entity.type
_entity.pdbx_description
1 polymer ?
#
loop_
_entity_poly.entity_id
_entity_poly.type
_entity_poly.pdbx_seq_one_letter_code
_entity_poly.pdbx_strand_id
1 'polypeptide(L)'
;MKHSVSVTCCALLVSSISLSYAAEVPSGTVLAEKQELVRHIKDEPASLDPAKAVGLPEIQVIRDLFEGLVNQNEKGEIVPGVATQWKSNDNRIWTFTLRDNAKWADGTPVTAQDFVYS
;
A
#
# COMPACT_ATOMS: atom_id res chain seq x y z
N MET A 1 -23.33 -33.76 43.06
CA MET A 1 -22.18 -32.84 42.88
C MET A 1 -21.14 -33.60 42.09
N LYS A 2 -20.86 -33.36 40.81
CA LYS A 2 -20.39 -32.11 40.19
C LYS A 2 -20.88 -32.04 38.72
N HIS A 3 -21.04 -30.82 38.22
CA HIS A 3 -21.74 -30.46 36.99
C HIS A 3 -21.05 -30.89 35.69
N SER A 4 -21.88 -31.22 34.70
CA SER A 4 -21.57 -31.34 33.27
C SER A 4 -21.34 -29.96 32.65
N VAL A 5 -20.37 -29.80 31.74
CA VAL A 5 -20.37 -28.71 30.75
C VAL A 5 -19.91 -29.28 29.40
N SER A 6 -20.82 -29.09 28.45
CA SER A 6 -20.78 -29.43 27.04
C SER A 6 -20.33 -28.21 26.23
N VAL A 7 -19.62 -28.45 25.12
CA VAL A 7 -19.59 -27.64 23.87
C VAL A 7 -18.98 -26.22 23.94
N THR A 8 -18.03 -25.96 23.03
CA THR A 8 -17.88 -24.76 22.15
C THR A 8 -16.42 -24.32 22.01
N CYS A 9 -15.80 -24.59 20.86
CA CYS A 9 -14.75 -23.71 20.30
C CYS A 9 -14.54 -23.98 18.79
N CYS A 10 -15.64 -23.89 18.02
CA CYS A 10 -15.56 -23.49 16.62
C CYS A 10 -15.60 -21.96 16.60
N ALA A 11 -14.47 -21.27 16.60
CA ALA A 11 -14.40 -19.84 16.22
C ALA A 11 -12.97 -19.25 16.28
N LEU A 12 -11.95 -19.80 15.61
CA LEU A 12 -10.66 -19.09 15.50
C LEU A 12 -9.93 -19.37 14.17
N LEU A 13 -10.60 -19.18 13.02
CA LEU A 13 -9.93 -19.09 11.71
C LEU A 13 -10.63 -18.06 10.80
N VAL A 14 -10.78 -16.83 11.29
CA VAL A 14 -11.01 -15.67 10.42
C VAL A 14 -9.95 -14.62 10.75
N SER A 15 -8.68 -14.98 10.51
CA SER A 15 -7.58 -14.03 10.58
C SER A 15 -7.59 -13.18 9.32
N SER A 16 -8.07 -11.95 9.48
CA SER A 16 -7.65 -10.75 8.74
C SER A 16 -7.69 -10.82 7.22
N ILE A 17 -8.90 -10.72 6.65
CA ILE A 17 -9.08 -10.11 5.34
C ILE A 17 -8.96 -8.60 5.58
N SER A 18 -7.81 -8.01 5.25
CA SER A 18 -7.68 -6.55 5.15
C SER A 18 -8.62 -6.09 4.04
N LEU A 19 -9.78 -5.56 4.40
CA LEU A 19 -10.71 -4.97 3.45
C LEU A 19 -10.00 -3.78 2.79
N SER A 20 -9.67 -3.91 1.51
CA SER A 20 -9.38 -2.74 0.68
C SER A 20 -10.62 -1.86 0.71
N TYR A 21 -10.52 -0.67 1.31
CA TYR A 21 -11.57 0.34 1.26
C TYR A 21 -11.62 0.91 -0.16
N ALA A 22 -12.51 0.36 -0.99
CA ALA A 22 -12.88 0.96 -2.26
C ALA A 22 -13.75 2.21 -2.01
N ALA A 23 -13.82 3.10 -3.01
CA ALA A 23 -14.74 4.24 -2.98
C ALA A 23 -16.19 3.77 -2.73
N GLU A 24 -16.99 4.56 -2.01
CA GLU A 24 -18.44 4.36 -1.94
C GLU A 24 -19.06 4.70 -3.30
N VAL A 25 -19.09 3.71 -4.17
CA VAL A 25 -19.71 3.81 -5.48
C VAL A 25 -21.20 3.54 -5.33
N PRO A 26 -22.11 4.45 -5.75
CA PRO A 26 -23.54 4.21 -5.73
C PRO A 26 -23.89 2.87 -6.38
N SER A 27 -24.88 2.18 -5.80
CA SER A 27 -25.32 0.88 -6.36
C SER A 27 -25.77 1.05 -7.81
N GLY A 28 -25.24 0.21 -8.70
CA GLY A 28 -25.56 0.24 -10.13
C GLY A 28 -24.74 1.23 -10.95
N THR A 29 -23.71 1.88 -10.39
CA THR A 29 -22.75 2.62 -11.20
C THR A 29 -22.06 1.68 -12.19
N VAL A 30 -22.15 2.03 -13.47
CA VAL A 30 -21.46 1.34 -14.56
C VAL A 30 -20.15 2.08 -14.82
N LEU A 31 -19.04 1.34 -14.88
CA LEU A 31 -17.74 1.91 -15.27
C LEU A 31 -17.80 2.38 -16.73
N ALA A 32 -17.19 3.53 -17.00
CA ALA A 32 -17.04 4.01 -18.36
C ALA A 32 -16.21 3.02 -19.20
N GLU A 33 -16.52 2.90 -20.49
CA GLU A 33 -15.74 2.07 -21.43
C GLU A 33 -14.27 2.51 -21.50
N LYS A 34 -14.03 3.82 -21.39
CA LYS A 34 -12.70 4.44 -21.43
C LYS A 34 -12.31 4.96 -20.05
N GLN A 35 -11.24 4.41 -19.48
CA GLN A 35 -10.66 4.80 -18.19
C GLN A 35 -9.45 5.72 -18.41
N GLU A 36 -9.69 6.90 -18.96
CA GLU A 36 -8.67 7.95 -19.17
C GLU A 36 -8.94 9.12 -18.23
N LEU A 37 -7.88 9.70 -17.67
CA LEU A 37 -7.96 10.81 -16.75
C LEU A 37 -6.96 11.90 -17.16
N VAL A 38 -7.41 13.15 -17.18
CA VAL A 38 -6.56 14.33 -17.37
C VAL A 38 -6.48 15.10 -16.05
N ARG A 39 -5.30 15.13 -15.44
CA ARG A 39 -5.03 15.87 -14.19
C ARG A 39 -4.15 17.07 -14.50
N HIS A 40 -4.58 18.26 -14.11
CA HIS A 40 -3.72 19.44 -14.13
C HIS A 40 -2.65 19.33 -13.03
N ILE A 41 -1.40 19.63 -13.38
CA ILE A 41 -0.29 19.87 -12.46
C ILE A 41 0.16 21.32 -12.59
N LYS A 42 0.61 21.92 -11.49
CA LYS A 42 0.78 23.38 -11.40
C LYS A 42 1.90 23.95 -12.25
N ASP A 43 2.88 23.12 -12.60
CA ASP A 43 4.07 23.52 -13.36
C ASP A 43 4.71 22.27 -14.01
N GLU A 44 5.71 22.49 -14.85
CA GLU A 44 6.50 21.42 -15.47
C GLU A 44 7.36 20.68 -14.42
N PRO A 45 7.33 19.33 -14.36
CA PRO A 45 8.19 18.56 -13.46
C PRO A 45 9.68 18.76 -13.77
N ALA A 46 10.47 19.20 -12.78
CA ALA A 46 11.91 19.41 -12.97
C ALA A 46 12.70 18.09 -13.11
N SER A 47 12.32 17.07 -12.35
CA SER A 47 12.91 15.73 -12.41
C SER A 47 11.91 14.67 -11.95
N LEU A 48 11.95 13.49 -12.55
CA LEU A 48 11.20 12.31 -12.10
C LEU A 48 12.09 11.33 -11.32
N ASP A 49 13.34 11.70 -11.04
CA ASP A 49 14.20 10.99 -10.10
C ASP A 49 13.72 11.33 -8.67
N PRO A 50 13.23 10.34 -7.88
CA PRO A 50 12.71 10.59 -6.54
C PRO A 50 13.69 11.30 -5.60
N ALA A 51 15.00 11.10 -5.77
CA ALA A 51 16.03 11.72 -4.94
C ALA A 51 16.37 13.16 -5.37
N LYS A 52 15.82 13.64 -6.51
CA LYS A 52 16.07 14.99 -7.06
C LYS A 52 14.81 15.83 -7.19
N ALA A 53 13.64 15.29 -6.85
CA ALA A 53 12.39 16.03 -6.81
C ALA A 53 12.45 17.19 -5.80
N VAL A 54 11.90 18.36 -6.15
CA VAL A 54 11.97 19.58 -5.33
C VAL A 54 10.59 20.10 -4.93
N GLY A 55 9.62 19.96 -5.84
CA GLY A 55 8.27 20.51 -5.74
C GLY A 55 7.16 19.47 -5.78
N LEU A 56 5.93 19.98 -5.65
CA LEU A 56 4.73 19.16 -5.69
C LEU A 56 4.41 18.57 -7.08
N PRO A 57 4.60 19.29 -8.22
CA PRO A 57 4.26 18.74 -9.54
C PRO A 57 4.94 17.39 -9.83
N GLU A 58 6.23 17.28 -9.58
CA GLU A 58 6.98 16.04 -9.75
C GLU A 58 6.58 14.97 -8.72
N ILE A 59 6.35 15.32 -7.45
CA ILE A 59 5.92 14.36 -6.42
C ILE A 59 4.56 13.73 -6.79
N GLN A 60 3.66 14.50 -7.40
CA GLN A 60 2.37 13.97 -7.87
C GLN A 60 2.54 12.90 -8.94
N VAL A 61 3.50 13.06 -9.86
CA VAL A 61 3.81 12.07 -10.90
C VAL A 61 4.58 10.89 -10.32
N ILE A 62 5.57 11.15 -9.46
CA ILE A 62 6.41 10.12 -8.83
C ILE A 62 5.58 9.13 -8.01
N ARG A 63 4.51 9.58 -7.33
CA ARG A 63 3.60 8.68 -6.59
C ARG A 63 2.85 7.68 -7.46
N ASP A 64 2.70 7.95 -8.76
CA ASP A 64 2.09 7.02 -9.71
C ASP A 64 3.16 6.13 -10.38
N LEU A 65 4.43 6.54 -10.39
CA LEU A 65 5.55 5.81 -11.02
C LEU A 65 6.33 4.91 -10.05
N PHE A 66 6.43 5.29 -8.77
CA PHE A 66 7.19 4.62 -7.73
C PHE A 66 6.32 4.36 -6.50
N GLU A 67 6.58 3.25 -5.80
CA GLU A 67 5.90 2.89 -4.56
C GLU A 67 6.92 2.63 -3.45
N GLY A 68 6.67 3.20 -2.26
CA GLY A 68 7.53 3.01 -1.09
C GLY A 68 7.21 1.76 -0.27
N LEU A 69 7.80 1.65 0.92
CA LEU A 69 7.49 0.57 1.86
C LEU A 69 6.01 0.56 2.27
N VAL A 70 5.43 1.74 2.47
CA VAL A 70 4.04 1.93 2.87
C VAL A 70 3.38 3.03 2.04
N ASN A 71 2.06 3.01 1.99
CA ASN A 71 1.22 4.01 1.37
C ASN A 71 0.35 4.72 2.42
N GLN A 72 -0.37 5.75 1.98
CA GLN A 72 -1.45 6.37 2.73
C GLN A 72 -2.77 6.13 2.01
N ASN A 73 -3.81 5.75 2.75
CA ASN A 73 -5.17 5.70 2.20
C ASN A 73 -5.78 7.11 2.10
N GLU A 74 -7.03 7.21 1.63
CA GLU A 74 -7.74 8.49 1.48
C GLU A 74 -7.83 9.29 2.79
N LYS A 75 -7.83 8.62 3.95
CA LYS A 75 -7.87 9.23 5.28
C LYS A 75 -6.47 9.58 5.83
N GLY A 76 -5.41 9.30 5.07
CA GLY A 76 -4.03 9.47 5.50
C GLY A 76 -3.50 8.36 6.44
N GLU A 77 -4.26 7.28 6.63
CA GLU A 77 -3.82 6.16 7.45
C GLU A 77 -2.75 5.35 6.71
N ILE A 78 -1.76 4.85 7.44
CA ILE A 78 -0.68 4.04 6.88
C ILE A 78 -1.23 2.67 6.47
N VAL A 79 -1.05 2.32 5.21
CA VAL A 79 -1.47 1.04 4.62
C VAL A 79 -0.31 0.38 3.87
N PRO A 80 -0.36 -0.95 3.63
CA PRO A 80 0.71 -1.65 2.91
C PRO A 80 1.03 -1.06 1.54
N GLY A 81 2.33 -0.94 1.25
CA GLY A 81 2.88 -0.68 -0.07
C GLY A 81 3.68 -1.90 -0.52
N VAL A 82 4.98 -1.73 -0.76
CA VAL A 82 5.89 -2.86 -0.99
C VAL A 82 6.03 -3.74 0.25
N ALA A 83 5.98 -3.16 1.46
CA ALA A 83 5.95 -3.91 2.70
C ALA A 83 4.52 -4.28 3.09
N THR A 84 4.29 -5.56 3.44
CA THR A 84 3.00 -6.08 3.94
C THR A 84 2.88 -5.99 5.44
N GLN A 85 4.01 -5.96 6.14
CA GLN A 85 4.08 -5.87 7.59
C GLN A 85 5.32 -5.07 8.00
N TRP A 86 5.17 -4.32 9.08
CA TRP A 86 6.26 -3.62 9.75
C TRP A 86 6.09 -3.74 11.26
N LYS A 87 7.20 -3.89 11.98
CA LYS A 87 7.22 -3.97 13.44
C LYS A 87 8.46 -3.31 14.02
N SER A 88 8.31 -2.78 15.23
CA SER A 88 9.40 -2.35 16.08
C SER A 88 9.04 -2.61 17.54
N ASN A 89 9.99 -3.09 18.33
CA ASN A 89 9.80 -3.32 19.77
C ASN A 89 10.26 -2.13 20.61
N ASP A 90 11.10 -1.27 20.05
CA ASP A 90 11.82 -0.20 20.74
C ASP A 90 11.74 1.15 20.00
N ASN A 91 11.03 1.19 18.87
CA ASN A 91 10.94 2.32 17.93
C ASN A 91 12.29 2.77 17.35
N ARG A 92 13.35 1.96 17.49
CA ARG A 92 14.70 2.22 16.96
C ARG A 92 15.02 1.28 15.82
N ILE A 93 14.73 0.00 16.00
CA ILE A 93 14.95 -1.04 14.99
C ILE A 93 13.60 -1.40 14.38
N TRP A 94 13.47 -1.18 13.08
CA TRP A 94 12.29 -1.51 12.30
C TRP A 94 12.57 -2.69 11.39
N THR A 95 11.68 -3.68 11.40
CA THR A 95 11.71 -4.79 10.45
C THR A 95 10.50 -4.69 9.53
N PHE A 96 10.76 -4.60 8.23
CA PHE A 96 9.75 -4.61 7.17
C PHE A 96 9.78 -5.96 6.44
N THR A 97 8.61 -6.56 6.26
CA THR A 97 8.42 -7.75 5.43
C THR A 97 7.90 -7.30 4.07
N LEU A 98 8.63 -7.58 2.99
CA LEU A 98 8.23 -7.22 1.63
C LEU A 98 7.29 -8.26 1.03
N ARG A 99 6.38 -7.84 0.14
CA ARG A 99 5.52 -8.78 -0.62
C ARG A 99 6.34 -9.50 -1.69
N ASP A 100 6.14 -10.81 -1.82
CA ASP A 100 6.87 -11.67 -2.77
C ASP A 100 6.60 -11.32 -4.25
N ASN A 101 5.49 -10.64 -4.52
CA ASN A 101 5.06 -10.28 -5.87
C ASN A 101 5.35 -8.82 -6.25
N ALA A 102 6.11 -8.07 -5.44
CA ALA A 102 6.54 -6.73 -5.83
C ALA A 102 7.51 -6.81 -7.00
N LYS A 103 7.24 -6.02 -8.05
CA LYS A 103 8.02 -6.03 -9.28
C LYS A 103 8.21 -4.61 -9.81
N TRP A 104 9.35 -4.40 -10.43
CA TRP A 104 9.58 -3.27 -11.30
C TRP A 104 8.79 -3.41 -12.60
N ALA A 105 8.67 -2.32 -13.35
CA ALA A 105 7.92 -2.29 -14.61
C ALA A 105 8.51 -3.23 -15.69
N ASP A 106 9.80 -3.58 -15.59
CA ASP A 106 10.47 -4.55 -16.46
C ASP A 106 10.21 -6.02 -16.06
N GLY A 107 9.49 -6.25 -14.95
CA GLY A 107 9.15 -7.55 -14.42
C GLY A 107 10.15 -8.14 -13.42
N THR A 108 11.30 -7.50 -13.18
CA THR A 108 12.26 -7.92 -12.15
C THR A 108 11.68 -7.73 -10.74
N PRO A 109 12.01 -8.59 -9.77
CA PRO A 109 11.47 -8.47 -8.41
C PRO A 109 12.04 -7.24 -7.70
N VAL A 110 11.20 -6.56 -6.92
CA VAL A 110 11.65 -5.56 -5.95
C VAL A 110 12.09 -6.29 -4.69
N THR A 111 13.30 -5.99 -4.23
CA THR A 111 13.96 -6.66 -3.10
C THR A 111 14.33 -5.66 -2.00
N ALA A 112 14.71 -6.17 -0.83
CA ALA A 112 15.24 -5.32 0.24
C ALA A 112 16.51 -4.57 -0.18
N GLN A 113 17.29 -5.12 -1.11
CA GLN A 113 18.53 -4.50 -1.56
C GLN A 113 18.29 -3.23 -2.38
N ASP A 114 17.16 -3.12 -3.08
CA ASP A 114 16.77 -1.92 -3.82
C ASP A 114 16.57 -0.73 -2.86
N PHE A 115 15.92 -0.98 -1.72
CA PHE A 115 15.77 0.03 -0.66
C PHE A 115 17.07 0.37 0.05
N VAL A 116 18.02 -0.57 0.15
CA VAL A 116 19.36 -0.30 0.71
C VAL A 116 20.18 0.60 -0.21
N TYR A 117 20.00 0.46 -1.52
CA TYR A 117 20.71 1.24 -2.54
C TYR A 117 20.13 2.66 -2.71
N SER A 118 18.81 2.78 -2.60
CA SER A 118 18.04 3.98 -2.91
C SER A 118 18.20 5.12 -1.90
#